data_AF-A0AAE8G2H7-F1
#
_entry.id   AF-A0AAE8G2H7-F1
#
_cell.length_a   1.000
_cell.length_b   1.000
_cell.length_c   1.000
_cell.angle_alpha   90.00
_cell.angle_beta   90.00
_cell.angle_gamma   90.00
#
_symmetry.space_group_name_H-M   'P 1'
#
loop_
_entity.id
_entity.type
_entity.pdbx_description
1 polymer ?
#
loop_
_entity_poly.entity_id
_entity_poly.type
_entity_poly.pdbx_seq_one_letter_code
_entity_poly.pdbx_strand_id
1 'polypeptide(L)'
;MNWIQWLEFINNITAPFGFLLTIFTFLLARATRKKLEKTEEITLFNAERAQYLSKLDGIKTVIDESENRKDIIPEKIITNTLKLISELENNYPCLFKHDKITAVALKDIKALKDKTKIPLVEFLDPFNRLYSMFTNRKEIK
;
A
#
# COMPACT_ATOMS: atom_id res chain seq x y z
N MET A 1 -23.74 -45.16 -33.44
CA MET A 1 -23.47 -43.70 -33.41
C MET A 1 -22.59 -43.38 -34.61
N ASN A 2 -23.01 -42.50 -35.52
CA ASN A 2 -22.20 -42.16 -36.68
C ASN A 2 -21.01 -41.27 -36.27
N TRP A 3 -19.87 -41.37 -36.96
CA TRP A 3 -18.64 -40.64 -36.59
C TRP A 3 -18.85 -39.12 -36.44
N ILE A 4 -19.71 -38.54 -37.29
CA ILE A 4 -20.09 -37.13 -37.28
C ILE A 4 -20.85 -36.75 -36.00
N GLN A 5 -21.78 -37.59 -35.54
CA GLN A 5 -22.53 -37.36 -34.30
C GLN A 5 -21.64 -37.45 -33.06
N TRP A 6 -20.60 -38.30 -33.11
CA TRP A 6 -19.63 -38.42 -32.03
C TRP A 6 -18.74 -37.18 -31.95
N LEU A 7 -18.34 -36.61 -33.09
CA LEU A 7 -17.63 -35.33 -33.18
C LEU A 7 -18.47 -34.15 -32.69
N GLU A 8 -19.74 -34.08 -33.08
CA GLU A 8 -20.67 -33.05 -32.58
C GLU A 8 -20.86 -33.14 -31.06
N PHE A 9 -21.00 -34.35 -30.52
CA PHE A 9 -21.12 -34.57 -29.08
C PHE A 9 -19.87 -34.11 -28.32
N ILE A 10 -18.67 -34.46 -28.81
CA ILE A 10 -17.42 -33.95 -28.22
C ILE A 10 -17.40 -32.44 -28.30
N ASN A 11 -17.61 -31.85 -29.47
CA ASN A 11 -17.50 -30.41 -29.67
C ASN A 11 -18.46 -29.63 -28.76
N ASN A 12 -19.70 -30.12 -28.62
CA ASN A 12 -20.72 -29.51 -27.78
C ASN A 12 -20.40 -29.59 -26.28
N ILE A 13 -19.61 -30.59 -25.86
CA ILE A 13 -19.08 -30.68 -24.50
C ILE A 13 -17.80 -29.85 -24.38
N THR A 14 -16.81 -30.03 -25.24
CA THR A 14 -15.49 -29.39 -25.08
C THR A 14 -15.51 -27.89 -25.28
N ALA A 15 -16.41 -27.33 -26.10
CA ALA A 15 -16.49 -25.89 -26.33
C ALA A 15 -16.83 -25.09 -25.07
N PRO A 16 -17.87 -25.44 -24.27
CA PRO A 16 -18.12 -24.84 -22.96
C PRO A 16 -16.93 -24.95 -21.99
N PHE A 17 -16.28 -26.12 -21.93
CA PHE A 17 -15.11 -26.31 -21.06
C PHE A 17 -13.94 -25.44 -21.51
N GLY A 18 -13.65 -25.36 -22.81
CA GLY A 18 -12.62 -24.49 -23.37
C GLY A 18 -12.91 -23.01 -23.13
N PHE A 19 -14.17 -22.59 -23.20
CA PHE A 19 -14.60 -21.24 -22.88
C PHE A 19 -14.37 -20.91 -21.39
N LEU A 20 -14.77 -21.81 -20.48
CA LEU A 20 -14.50 -21.66 -19.04
C LEU A 20 -13.00 -21.59 -18.77
N LEU A 21 -12.20 -22.47 -19.38
CA LEU A 21 -10.75 -22.51 -19.23
C LEU A 21 -10.10 -21.20 -19.70
N THR A 22 -10.63 -20.60 -20.77
CA THR A 22 -10.19 -19.30 -21.26
C THR A 22 -10.49 -18.19 -20.25
N ILE A 23 -11.71 -18.14 -19.69
CA ILE A 23 -12.06 -17.19 -18.63
C ILE A 23 -11.13 -17.35 -17.42
N PHE A 24 -10.91 -18.59 -16.96
CA PHE A 24 -9.99 -18.86 -15.86
C PHE A 24 -8.57 -18.41 -16.16
N THR A 25 -8.08 -18.64 -17.38
CA THR A 25 -6.75 -18.20 -17.82
C THR A 25 -6.63 -16.68 -17.79
N PHE A 26 -7.65 -15.94 -18.25
CA PHE A 26 -7.68 -14.48 -18.15
C PHE A 26 -7.68 -13.99 -16.69
N LEU A 27 -8.45 -14.64 -15.82
CA LEU A 27 -8.47 -14.30 -14.39
C LEU A 27 -7.10 -14.55 -13.74
N LEU A 28 -6.46 -15.68 -14.04
CA LEU A 28 -5.13 -16.03 -13.56
C LEU A 28 -4.06 -15.08 -14.08
N ALA A 29 -4.10 -14.72 -15.37
CA ALA A 29 -3.19 -13.76 -15.96
C ALA A 29 -3.31 -12.38 -15.27
N ARG A 30 -4.55 -11.93 -15.03
CA ARG A 30 -4.81 -10.67 -14.30
C ARG A 30 -4.30 -10.72 -12.86
N ALA A 31 -4.53 -11.82 -12.15
CA ALA A 31 -4.05 -12.00 -10.78
C ALA A 31 -2.52 -12.03 -10.72
N THR A 32 -1.89 -12.71 -11.68
CA THR A 32 -0.43 -12.82 -11.78
C THR A 32 0.19 -11.46 -12.07
N ARG A 33 -0.37 -10.68 -13.00
CA ARG A 33 0.07 -9.31 -13.29
C ARG A 33 0.03 -8.42 -12.06
N LYS A 34 -1.09 -8.41 -11.33
CA LYS A 34 -1.22 -7.62 -10.08
C LYS A 34 -0.18 -8.02 -9.04
N LYS A 35 0.12 -9.32 -8.95
CA LYS A 35 1.12 -9.82 -8.00
C LYS A 35 2.54 -9.40 -8.41
N LEU A 36 2.85 -9.44 -9.70
CA LEU A 36 4.11 -8.93 -10.27
C LEU A 36 4.29 -7.44 -9.98
N GLU A 37 3.29 -6.61 -10.29
CA GLU A 37 3.31 -5.17 -10.01
C GLU A 37 3.54 -4.89 -8.51
N LYS A 38 2.86 -5.63 -7.62
CA LYS A 38 3.10 -5.52 -6.16
C LYS A 38 4.53 -5.91 -5.79
N THR A 39 5.06 -7.01 -6.33
CA THR A 39 6.42 -7.48 -6.01
C THR A 39 7.49 -6.53 -6.53
N GLU A 40 7.32 -5.95 -7.71
CA GLU A 40 8.20 -4.92 -8.26
C GLU A 40 8.21 -3.69 -7.36
N GLU A 41 7.04 -3.18 -6.97
CA GLU A 41 6.93 -2.05 -6.03
C GLU A 41 7.55 -2.38 -4.67
N ILE A 42 7.33 -3.58 -4.10
CA ILE A 42 7.98 -4.01 -2.85
C ILE A 42 9.50 -3.96 -2.97
N THR A 43 10.03 -4.41 -4.11
CA THR A 43 11.48 -4.48 -4.34
C THR A 43 12.07 -3.08 -4.42
N LEU A 44 11.45 -2.20 -5.22
CA LEU A 44 11.86 -0.80 -5.36
C LEU A 44 11.75 -0.06 -4.02
N PHE A 45 10.63 -0.24 -3.32
CA PHE A 45 10.42 0.34 -1.99
C PHE A 45 11.48 -0.11 -1.00
N ASN A 46 11.83 -1.39 -0.95
CA ASN A 46 12.86 -1.89 -0.05
C ASN A 46 14.26 -1.32 -0.37
N ALA A 47 14.54 -0.99 -1.63
CA ALA A 47 15.78 -0.33 -2.04
C ALA A 47 15.82 1.15 -1.58
N GLU A 48 14.70 1.86 -1.69
CA GLU A 48 14.61 3.30 -1.36
C GLU A 48 14.21 3.58 0.09
N ARG A 49 13.74 2.56 0.83
CA ARG A 49 13.19 2.67 2.18
C ARG A 49 14.09 3.43 3.15
N ALA A 50 15.40 3.24 3.07
CA ALA A 50 16.35 3.92 3.94
C ALA A 50 16.25 5.45 3.83
N GLN A 51 15.99 5.97 2.61
CA GLN A 51 15.83 7.41 2.39
C GLN A 51 14.56 7.95 3.04
N TYR A 52 13.45 7.22 2.91
CA TYR A 52 12.18 7.56 3.58
C TYR A 52 12.30 7.48 5.10
N LEU A 53 12.99 6.46 5.61
CA LEU A 53 13.26 6.32 7.04
C LEU A 53 14.08 7.51 7.56
N SER A 54 15.15 7.93 6.88
CA SER A 54 15.92 9.11 7.30
C SER A 54 15.10 10.39 7.33
N LYS A 55 14.17 10.59 6.36
CA LYS A 55 13.24 11.74 6.39
C LYS A 55 12.33 11.68 7.63
N LEU A 56 11.85 10.49 7.99
CA LEU A 56 11.01 10.28 9.17
C LEU A 56 11.80 10.37 10.48
N ASP A 57 13.04 9.92 10.53
CA ASP A 57 13.94 10.06 11.69
C ASP A 57 14.15 11.54 12.03
N GLY A 58 14.35 12.39 11.01
CA GLY A 58 14.44 13.84 11.23
C GLY A 58 13.18 14.44 11.85
N ILE A 59 11.99 13.94 11.48
CA ILE A 59 10.73 14.35 12.11
C ILE A 59 10.62 13.83 13.54
N LYS A 60 11.05 12.58 13.76
CA LYS A 60 11.02 11.92 15.06
C LYS A 60 11.91 12.64 16.08
N THR A 61 13.12 13.05 15.70
CA THR A 61 14.00 13.83 16.59
C THR A 61 13.34 15.12 17.07
N VAL A 62 12.69 15.86 16.17
CA VAL A 62 12.00 17.11 16.53
C VAL A 62 10.80 16.86 17.47
N ILE A 63 10.14 15.71 17.32
CA ILE A 63 9.04 15.29 18.20
C ILE A 63 9.57 14.86 19.57
N ASP A 64 10.66 14.10 19.60
CA ASP A 64 11.28 13.59 20.83
C ASP A 64 11.92 14.71 21.67
N GLU A 65 12.34 15.81 21.02
CA GLU A 65 12.82 17.04 21.69
C GLU A 65 11.70 17.86 22.36
N SER A 66 10.42 17.58 22.08
CA SER A 66 9.30 18.27 22.71
C SER A 66 9.00 17.70 24.09
N GLU A 67 9.26 18.49 25.15
CA GLU A 67 9.05 18.08 26.54
C GLU A 67 7.56 17.94 26.92
N ASN A 68 6.65 18.61 26.22
CA ASN A 68 5.23 18.65 26.57
C ASN A 68 4.34 18.07 25.47
N ARG A 69 3.67 16.95 25.80
CA ARG A 69 2.76 16.23 24.88
C ARG A 69 1.48 17.01 24.49
N LYS A 70 1.23 18.14 25.13
CA LYS A 70 0.12 19.06 24.76
C LYS A 70 0.57 20.16 23.80
N ASP A 71 1.87 20.26 23.51
CA ASP A 71 2.36 21.27 22.59
C ASP A 71 1.79 21.03 21.20
N ILE A 72 1.55 22.14 20.50
CA ILE A 72 1.03 22.12 19.15
C ILE A 72 2.19 21.78 18.22
N ILE A 73 2.02 20.73 17.42
CA ILE A 73 3.00 20.38 16.39
C ILE A 73 3.12 21.54 15.38
N PRO A 74 4.34 21.97 15.04
CA PRO A 74 4.55 22.93 13.97
C PRO A 74 3.93 22.44 12.65
N GLU A 75 3.16 23.30 11.99
CA GLU A 75 2.47 23.00 10.74
C GLU A 75 3.41 22.40 9.67
N LYS A 76 4.64 22.92 9.61
CA LYS A 76 5.70 22.41 8.70
C LYS A 76 5.96 20.91 8.85
N ILE A 77 5.90 20.35 10.06
CA ILE A 77 6.08 18.91 10.31
C ILE A 77 4.92 18.12 9.73
N ILE A 78 3.69 18.59 9.95
CA ILE A 78 2.48 17.97 9.39
C ILE A 78 2.53 18.02 7.86
N THR A 79 2.85 19.19 7.28
CA THR A 79 2.98 19.35 5.82
C THR A 79 4.05 18.43 5.24
N ASN A 80 5.23 18.33 5.87
CA ASN A 80 6.30 17.46 5.40
C ASN A 80 5.90 15.98 5.48
N THR A 81 5.23 15.57 6.55
CA THR A 81 4.74 14.20 6.72
C THR A 81 3.69 13.87 5.66
N LEU A 82 2.73 14.77 5.42
CA LEU A 82 1.71 14.60 4.38
C LEU A 82 2.32 14.57 2.97
N LYS A 83 3.33 15.40 2.71
CA LYS A 83 4.06 15.39 1.43
C LYS A 83 4.75 14.06 1.21
N LEU A 84 5.38 13.50 2.24
CA LEU A 84 6.03 12.19 2.20
C LEU A 84 5.02 11.08 1.92
N ILE A 85 3.84 11.14 2.55
CA ILE A 85 2.73 10.20 2.27
C ILE A 85 2.28 10.30 0.81
N SER A 86 2.08 11.50 0.28
CA SER A 86 1.68 11.67 -1.13
C SER A 86 2.75 11.19 -2.10
N GLU A 87 4.04 11.37 -1.76
CA GLU A 87 5.16 10.83 -2.54
C GLU A 87 5.11 9.30 -2.59
N LEU A 88 4.86 8.65 -1.44
CA LEU A 88 4.74 7.19 -1.35
C LEU A 88 3.55 6.64 -2.14
N GLU A 89 2.37 7.25 -2.02
CA GLU A 89 1.19 6.79 -2.76
C GLU A 89 1.33 6.95 -4.28
N ASN A 90 2.08 7.94 -4.74
CA ASN A 90 2.36 8.16 -6.15
C ASN A 90 3.41 7.19 -6.68
N ASN A 91 4.49 6.96 -5.92
CA ASN A 91 5.58 6.09 -6.34
C ASN A 91 5.24 4.60 -6.19
N TYR A 92 4.37 4.27 -5.24
CA TYR A 92 4.06 2.90 -4.81
C TYR A 92 2.55 2.66 -4.62
N PRO A 93 1.73 2.88 -5.65
CA PRO A 93 0.28 2.81 -5.53
C PRO A 93 -0.22 1.41 -5.16
N CYS A 94 0.37 0.33 -5.67
CA CYS A 94 -0.09 -1.03 -5.33
C CYS A 94 0.19 -1.38 -3.87
N LEU A 95 1.32 -0.93 -3.32
CA LEU A 95 1.67 -1.09 -1.92
C LEU A 95 0.75 -0.28 -1.01
N PHE A 96 0.63 1.02 -1.24
CA PHE A 96 0.03 1.94 -0.26
C PHE A 96 -1.49 2.13 -0.44
N LYS A 97 -2.05 1.77 -1.61
CA LYS A 97 -3.48 1.93 -1.92
C LYS A 97 -4.29 0.63 -1.79
N HIS A 98 -3.64 -0.53 -1.92
CA HIS A 98 -4.33 -1.82 -1.88
C HIS A 98 -4.00 -2.66 -0.63
N ASP A 99 -2.92 -2.36 0.08
CA ASP A 99 -2.66 -2.98 1.38
C ASP A 99 -3.50 -2.30 2.48
N LYS A 100 -4.32 -3.08 3.19
CA LYS A 100 -5.23 -2.55 4.22
C LYS A 100 -4.48 -1.95 5.40
N ILE A 101 -3.36 -2.55 5.80
CA ILE A 101 -2.61 -2.11 6.99
C ILE A 101 -1.96 -0.78 6.66
N THR A 102 -1.29 -0.72 5.51
CA THR A 102 -0.63 0.48 5.01
C THR A 102 -1.61 1.63 4.77
N ALA A 103 -2.74 1.36 4.11
CA ALA A 103 -3.75 2.38 3.82
C ALA A 103 -4.37 2.99 5.09
N VAL A 104 -4.53 2.21 6.17
CA VAL A 104 -5.06 2.72 7.44
C VAL A 104 -4.10 3.71 8.09
N ALA A 105 -2.80 3.40 8.18
CA ALA A 105 -1.85 4.34 8.78
C ALA A 105 -1.72 5.64 7.96
N LEU A 106 -1.75 5.55 6.63
CA LEU A 106 -1.77 6.74 5.78
C LEU A 106 -3.03 7.59 6.02
N LYS A 107 -4.19 6.94 6.16
CA LYS A 107 -5.46 7.62 6.41
C LYS A 107 -5.47 8.36 7.75
N ASP A 108 -4.91 7.75 8.80
CA ASP A 108 -4.85 8.34 10.13
C ASP A 108 -4.05 9.66 10.12
N ILE A 109 -2.92 9.72 9.42
CA ILE A 109 -2.17 10.98 9.26
C ILE A 109 -2.90 11.96 8.34
N LYS A 110 -3.54 11.51 7.27
CA LYS A 110 -4.31 12.42 6.40
C LYS A 110 -5.48 13.09 7.11
N ALA A 111 -6.12 12.40 8.06
CA ALA A 111 -7.19 12.98 8.87
C ALA A 111 -6.71 14.15 9.75
N LEU A 112 -5.40 14.26 9.99
CA LEU A 112 -4.80 15.38 10.71
C LEU A 112 -4.77 16.66 9.86
N LYS A 113 -4.84 16.58 8.52
CA LYS A 113 -4.76 17.73 7.61
C LYS A 113 -5.83 18.80 7.88
N ASP A 114 -7.03 18.38 8.26
CA ASP A 114 -8.18 19.28 8.41
C ASP A 114 -8.20 19.98 9.78
N LYS A 115 -7.27 19.65 10.68
CA LYS A 115 -7.17 20.24 12.01
C LYS A 115 -6.25 21.45 11.98
N THR A 116 -6.75 22.59 12.47
CA THR A 116 -6.00 23.85 12.54
C THR A 116 -4.89 23.83 13.59
N LYS A 117 -5.03 23.03 14.64
CA LYS A 117 -4.05 22.84 15.70
C LYS A 117 -4.04 21.37 16.09
N ILE A 118 -2.86 20.76 16.10
CA ILE A 118 -2.70 19.34 16.36
C ILE A 118 -1.79 19.19 17.58
N PRO A 119 -2.32 18.77 18.73
CA PRO A 119 -1.50 18.41 19.88
C PRO A 119 -0.55 17.27 19.52
N LEU A 120 0.66 17.30 20.08
CA LEU A 120 1.68 16.25 19.90
C LEU A 120 1.11 14.86 20.17
N VAL A 121 0.28 14.70 21.20
CA VAL A 121 -0.39 13.43 21.53
C VAL A 121 -1.29 12.89 20.41
N GLU A 122 -1.96 13.77 19.66
CA GLU A 122 -2.83 13.36 18.55
C GLU A 122 -2.04 12.99 17.30
N PHE A 123 -0.81 13.51 17.17
CA PHE A 123 0.07 13.23 16.04
C PHE A 123 0.94 11.99 16.28
N LEU A 124 1.37 11.76 17.52
CA LEU A 124 2.30 10.69 17.90
C LEU A 124 1.82 9.30 17.48
N ASP A 125 0.56 8.96 17.76
CA ASP A 125 0.02 7.64 17.45
C ASP A 125 -0.03 7.35 15.93
N PRO A 126 -0.63 8.24 15.10
CA PRO A 126 -0.56 8.11 13.65
C PRO A 126 0.87 8.08 13.10
N PHE A 127 1.75 8.94 13.62
CA PHE A 127 3.15 9.00 13.21
C PHE A 127 3.91 7.73 13.53
N ASN A 128 3.75 7.18 14.74
CA ASN A 128 4.41 5.95 15.16
C ASN A 128 3.95 4.74 14.33
N ARG A 129 2.67 4.69 13.94
CA ARG A 129 2.18 3.66 13.00
C ARG A 129 2.77 3.81 11.61
N LEU A 130 2.92 5.04 11.11
CA LEU A 130 3.61 5.27 9.85
C LEU A 130 5.07 4.80 9.98
N TYR A 131 5.77 5.27 11.01
CA TYR A 131 7.18 4.96 11.27
C TYR A 131 7.43 3.46 11.45
N SER A 132 6.51 2.73 12.08
CA SER A 132 6.63 1.27 12.24
C SER A 132 6.64 0.53 10.91
N MET A 133 5.93 1.02 9.88
CA MET A 133 5.97 0.41 8.53
C MET A 133 7.37 0.49 7.90
N PHE A 134 8.12 1.55 8.21
CA PHE A 134 9.48 1.76 7.74
C PHE A 134 10.53 1.10 8.62
N THR A 135 10.18 0.52 9.76
CA THR A 135 11.12 -0.15 10.67
C THR A 135 10.88 -1.66 10.75
N ASN A 136 9.63 -2.13 10.74
CA ASN A 136 9.31 -3.55 10.68
C ASN A 136 9.44 -4.14 9.27
N ARG A 137 10.61 -4.74 8.98
CA ARG A 137 10.86 -5.55 7.75
C ARG A 137 9.87 -6.69 7.51
N LYS A 138 9.13 -7.15 8.53
CA LYS A 138 8.24 -8.32 8.42
C LYS A 138 6.85 -8.01 7.86
N GLU A 139 6.41 -6.74 7.88
CA GLU A 139 5.05 -6.36 7.50
C GLU A 139 4.87 -6.17 6.00
N ILE A 140 5.96 -5.91 5.27
CA ILE A 140 5.94 -5.75 3.81
C ILE A 140 6.39 -7.08 3.19
N LYS A 141 5.45 -8.02 3.09
CA LYS A 141 5.60 -9.31 2.40
C LYS A 141 4.52 -9.51 1.33
#